data_AF-D9QR50-F1
#
_entry.id   AF-D9QR50-F1
#
_cell.length_a   1.000
_cell.length_b   1.000
_cell.length_c   1.000
_cell.angle_alpha   90.00
_cell.angle_beta   90.00
_cell.angle_gamma   90.00
#
_symmetry.space_group_name_H-M   'P 1'
#
loop_
_entity.id
_entity.type
_entity.pdbx_description
1 polymer ?
#
loop_
_entity_poly.entity_id
_entity_poly.type
_entity_poly.pdbx_seq_one_letter_code
_entity_poly.pdbx_strand_id
1 'polypeptide(L)'
;MKQEIIILILIAILTTVVAVNLMSSTIYRLSAFEVEIETKISADTVTEINFPPVGKLIADTHFIPLSLKIDVLNINPDRLEKLLNNISDKEEFIAGIKVKASEIIQLFILRTLLIAFGGGVVGVIILGSRDWIRLFAGGLVGLILLSVLFTGLYFTYDVDRLSDPNYQGMLSAAPWMISLIEEGLNNIDKLGTEMEVITSNISNLFNEVEALRGLGEVEGGTKVLHVSDIHNNPVALDFIEKAVKSFEVDLIIDSGDISDYGTPVEAKLFERIEKLDLPYVFVPGNHDSPTIVEKMAEFDNVIILDEDTVTVSGLTIAGIGDPAAVTKEIKPPESEMVSIYQQKLEELVTEQPAEPDLLATHNFLIASGFVGRVPVLLHGHDHQFEVKQQQGTTIIDAGTTGAAGIRGLQSKKEIPYTVALLHFSNPQPEVALEAVDIIKIYSRTSGFILERKGIGPQQEQTSSE
;
A
#
# COMPACT_ATOMS: atom_id res chain seq x y z
N MET A 1 -45.77 62.11 -19.97
CA MET A 1 -46.23 60.80 -19.45
C MET A 1 -45.45 59.60 -19.97
N LYS A 2 -45.62 59.12 -21.22
CA LYS A 2 -44.96 57.86 -21.66
C LYS A 2 -43.41 57.92 -21.61
N GLN A 3 -42.81 59.02 -22.09
CA GLN A 3 -41.36 59.21 -22.06
C GLN A 3 -40.80 59.31 -20.62
N GLU A 4 -41.49 60.03 -19.72
CA GLU A 4 -41.07 60.17 -18.31
C GLU A 4 -41.08 58.83 -17.56
N ILE A 5 -42.07 57.97 -17.83
CA ILE A 5 -42.15 56.63 -17.24
C ILE A 5 -41.00 55.74 -17.74
N ILE A 6 -40.68 55.79 -19.03
CA ILE A 6 -39.56 55.03 -19.60
C ILE A 6 -38.23 55.48 -18.98
N ILE A 7 -38.00 56.79 -18.87
CA ILE A 7 -36.79 57.35 -18.25
C ILE A 7 -36.68 56.90 -16.78
N LEU A 8 -37.79 56.92 -16.04
CA LEU A 8 -37.84 56.44 -14.65
C LEU A 8 -37.44 54.97 -14.54
N ILE A 9 -38.00 54.10 -15.38
CA ILE A 9 -37.68 52.67 -15.37
C ILE A 9 -36.21 52.44 -15.69
N LEU A 10 -35.68 53.09 -16.73
CA LEU A 10 -34.27 52.93 -17.13
C LEU A 10 -33.30 53.37 -16.04
N ILE A 11 -33.57 54.51 -15.39
CA ILE A 11 -32.71 55.00 -14.31
C ILE A 11 -32.84 54.14 -13.07
N ALA A 12 -34.04 53.70 -12.70
CA ALA A 12 -34.24 52.77 -11.59
C ALA A 12 -33.50 51.44 -11.82
N ILE A 13 -33.56 50.89 -13.04
CA ILE A 13 -32.78 49.69 -13.41
C ILE A 13 -31.29 49.97 -13.25
N LEU A 14 -30.78 51.06 -13.82
CA LEU A 14 -29.36 51.40 -13.76
C LEU A 14 -28.87 51.55 -12.31
N THR A 15 -29.61 52.28 -11.47
CA THR A 15 -29.21 52.48 -10.07
C THR A 15 -29.39 51.22 -9.23
N THR A 16 -30.36 50.36 -9.54
CA THR A 16 -30.46 49.02 -8.93
C THR A 16 -29.25 48.16 -9.30
N VAL A 17 -28.84 48.12 -10.57
CA VAL A 17 -27.65 47.36 -11.00
C VAL A 17 -26.40 47.86 -10.27
N VAL A 18 -26.21 49.18 -10.19
CA VAL A 18 -25.10 49.77 -9.45
C VAL A 18 -25.17 49.44 -7.95
N ALA A 19 -26.34 49.57 -7.33
CA ALA A 19 -26.51 49.30 -5.90
C ALA A 19 -26.22 47.82 -5.56
N VAL A 20 -26.74 46.87 -6.36
CA VAL A 20 -26.50 45.44 -6.15
C VAL A 20 -25.02 45.12 -6.33
N ASN A 21 -24.38 45.59 -7.41
CA ASN A 21 -22.97 45.31 -7.67
C ASN A 21 -22.00 45.91 -6.65
N LEU A 22 -22.39 46.97 -5.92
CA LEU A 22 -21.55 47.61 -4.90
C LEU A 22 -21.85 47.14 -3.48
N MET A 23 -23.06 46.68 -3.19
CA MET A 23 -23.54 46.50 -1.81
C MET A 23 -24.05 45.08 -1.50
N SER A 24 -24.08 44.17 -2.47
CA SER A 24 -24.55 42.80 -2.24
C SER A 24 -23.66 42.02 -1.27
N SER A 25 -22.35 42.31 -1.25
CA SER A 25 -21.41 41.54 -0.45
C SER A 25 -21.74 41.53 1.04
N THR A 26 -21.74 40.34 1.64
CA THR A 26 -22.06 40.12 3.05
C THR A 26 -21.32 38.93 3.62
N ILE A 27 -20.77 39.09 4.83
CA ILE A 27 -20.14 38.02 5.59
C ILE A 27 -21.18 37.29 6.44
N TYR A 28 -21.20 35.97 6.34
CA TYR A 28 -22.01 35.05 7.14
C TYR A 28 -21.12 34.03 7.84
N ARG A 29 -21.68 33.42 8.89
CA ARG A 29 -21.03 32.35 9.65
C ARG A 29 -21.71 31.02 9.34
N LEU A 30 -21.07 30.20 8.52
CA LEU A 30 -21.50 28.86 8.18
C LEU A 30 -20.75 27.83 9.05
N SER A 31 -21.29 27.54 10.24
CA SER A 31 -20.68 26.62 11.21
C SER A 31 -19.24 27.00 11.61
N ALA A 32 -18.22 26.32 11.07
CA ALA A 32 -16.81 26.60 11.32
C ALA A 32 -16.22 27.61 10.33
N PHE A 33 -16.96 27.96 9.27
CA PHE A 33 -16.50 28.81 8.18
C PHE A 33 -17.09 30.21 8.29
N GLU A 34 -16.25 31.23 8.09
CA GLU A 34 -16.72 32.58 7.78
C GLU A 34 -16.69 32.74 6.27
N VAL A 35 -17.87 32.96 5.67
CA VAL A 35 -18.05 33.01 4.22
C VAL A 35 -18.59 34.38 3.83
N GLU A 36 -17.95 35.00 2.85
CA GLU A 36 -18.47 36.19 2.19
C GLU A 36 -19.23 35.76 0.95
N ILE A 37 -20.51 36.11 0.89
CA ILE A 37 -21.37 35.84 -0.25
C ILE A 37 -21.60 37.15 -0.98
N GLU A 38 -21.33 37.15 -2.28
CA GLU A 38 -21.53 38.28 -3.17
C GLU A 38 -22.33 37.84 -4.40
N THR A 39 -23.19 38.74 -4.89
CA THR A 39 -23.82 38.58 -6.20
C THR A 39 -23.64 39.82 -7.06
N LYS A 40 -23.30 39.62 -8.33
CA LYS A 40 -23.13 40.70 -9.29
C LYS A 40 -24.02 40.46 -10.51
N ILE A 41 -24.69 41.50 -10.99
CA ILE A 41 -25.36 41.47 -12.30
C ILE A 41 -24.24 41.68 -13.34
N SER A 42 -23.83 40.58 -13.99
CA SER A 42 -22.69 40.51 -14.90
C SER A 42 -23.03 39.65 -16.13
N ALA A 43 -22.27 39.81 -17.20
CA ALA A 43 -22.32 38.90 -18.35
C ALA A 43 -21.67 37.54 -18.04
N ASP A 44 -20.77 37.48 -17.06
CA ASP A 44 -20.10 36.25 -16.64
C ASP A 44 -21.02 35.45 -15.70
N THR A 45 -21.61 34.38 -16.23
CA THR A 45 -22.64 33.56 -15.56
C THR A 45 -22.03 32.38 -14.79
N VAL A 46 -21.13 32.69 -13.86
CA VAL A 46 -20.32 31.69 -13.15
C VAL A 46 -20.68 31.62 -11.66
N THR A 47 -20.51 30.42 -11.09
CA THR A 47 -20.36 30.25 -9.64
C THR A 47 -18.87 30.12 -9.33
N GLU A 48 -18.33 31.09 -8.60
CA GLU A 48 -16.95 31.09 -8.12
C GLU A 48 -16.93 30.85 -6.61
N ILE A 49 -16.25 29.79 -6.18
CA ILE A 49 -15.95 29.53 -4.77
C ILE A 49 -14.44 29.72 -4.58
N ASN A 50 -14.07 30.72 -3.81
CA ASN A 50 -12.69 31.10 -3.58
C ASN A 50 -12.25 30.68 -2.17
N PHE A 51 -11.05 30.13 -2.08
CA PHE A 51 -10.42 29.67 -0.85
C PHE A 51 -9.05 30.34 -0.70
N PRO A 52 -8.98 31.63 -0.33
CA PRO A 52 -7.69 32.31 -0.16
C PRO A 52 -6.84 31.67 0.95
N PRO A 53 -5.51 31.52 0.78
CA PRO A 53 -4.69 31.79 -0.42
C PRO A 53 -4.57 30.58 -1.36
N VAL A 54 -5.31 29.50 -1.11
CA VAL A 54 -5.16 28.19 -1.77
C VAL A 54 -5.53 28.23 -3.25
N GLY A 55 -6.64 28.87 -3.59
CA GLY A 55 -7.09 28.94 -4.97
C GLY A 55 -8.59 29.10 -5.08
N LYS A 56 -9.13 28.86 -6.27
CA LYS A 56 -10.57 28.99 -6.53
C LYS A 56 -11.12 27.90 -7.42
N LEU A 57 -12.41 27.68 -7.28
CA LEU A 57 -13.23 26.74 -8.01
C LEU A 57 -14.22 27.56 -8.84
N ILE A 58 -14.23 27.37 -10.16
CA ILE A 58 -15.15 28.06 -11.07
C ILE A 58 -15.99 27.01 -11.79
N ALA A 59 -17.31 27.19 -11.77
CA ALA A 59 -18.26 26.32 -12.46
C ALA A 59 -19.33 27.13 -13.21
N ASP A 60 -19.63 26.71 -14.44
CA ASP A 60 -20.66 27.28 -15.31
C ASP A 60 -22.04 26.70 -14.96
N THR A 61 -22.59 27.07 -13.80
CA THR A 61 -23.80 26.43 -13.25
C THR A 61 -25.12 26.94 -13.84
N HIS A 62 -25.16 28.11 -14.48
CA HIS A 62 -26.38 28.73 -14.97
C HIS A 62 -26.12 29.70 -16.13
N PHE A 63 -27.18 30.19 -16.79
CA PHE A 63 -27.09 31.07 -17.98
C PHE A 63 -27.68 32.48 -17.74
N ILE A 64 -28.19 32.75 -16.55
CA ILE A 64 -28.76 34.06 -16.18
C ILE A 64 -27.61 35.04 -15.92
N PRO A 65 -27.74 36.34 -16.31
CA PRO A 65 -26.68 37.35 -16.18
C PRO A 65 -26.44 37.76 -14.72
N LEU A 66 -25.94 36.82 -13.94
CA LEU A 66 -25.69 36.91 -12.52
C LEU A 66 -24.43 36.11 -12.24
N SER A 67 -23.53 36.67 -11.45
CA SER A 67 -22.37 35.97 -10.92
C SER A 67 -22.59 35.70 -9.44
N LEU A 68 -22.31 34.48 -9.01
CA LEU A 68 -22.32 34.08 -7.61
C LEU A 68 -20.89 33.88 -7.16
N LYS A 69 -20.48 34.62 -6.13
CA LYS A 69 -19.14 34.51 -5.57
C LYS A 69 -19.23 34.21 -4.08
N ILE A 70 -18.50 33.19 -3.66
CA ILE A 70 -18.40 32.78 -2.26
C ILE A 70 -16.92 32.77 -1.90
N ASP A 71 -16.48 33.67 -1.04
CA ASP A 71 -15.12 33.65 -0.50
C ASP A 71 -15.13 33.02 0.91
N VAL A 72 -14.36 31.95 1.09
CA VAL A 72 -14.13 31.36 2.42
C VAL A 72 -13.02 32.15 3.10
N LEU A 73 -13.39 33.14 3.91
CA LEU A 73 -12.47 34.10 4.50
C LEU A 73 -11.64 33.49 5.64
N ASN A 74 -12.28 32.67 6.47
CA ASN A 74 -11.65 32.11 7.65
C ASN A 74 -12.26 30.76 8.04
N ILE A 75 -11.43 29.90 8.64
CA ILE A 75 -11.83 28.60 9.17
C ILE A 75 -11.47 28.58 10.65
N ASN A 76 -12.47 28.39 11.52
CA ASN A 76 -12.25 28.29 12.96
C ASN A 76 -11.85 26.85 13.33
N PRO A 77 -10.59 26.62 13.74
CA PRO A 77 -10.08 25.27 13.98
C PRO A 77 -10.79 24.56 15.13
N ASP A 78 -11.07 25.25 16.24
CA ASP A 78 -11.72 24.67 17.42
C ASP A 78 -13.14 24.15 17.10
N ARG A 79 -13.86 24.87 16.24
CA ARG A 79 -15.20 24.46 15.79
C ARG A 79 -15.13 23.34 14.78
N LEU A 80 -14.14 23.36 13.89
CA LEU A 80 -13.92 22.30 12.93
C LEU A 80 -13.57 20.99 13.65
N GLU A 81 -12.70 21.03 14.66
CA GLU A 81 -12.33 19.89 15.50
C GLU A 81 -13.54 19.33 16.27
N LYS A 82 -14.34 20.20 16.89
CA LYS A 82 -15.59 19.77 17.57
C LYS A 82 -16.62 19.15 16.63
N LEU A 83 -16.61 19.54 15.36
CA LEU A 83 -17.44 18.91 14.33
C LEU A 83 -16.85 17.55 13.97
N LEU A 84 -15.55 17.45 13.68
CA LEU A 84 -14.89 16.20 13.30
C LEU A 84 -14.97 15.12 14.40
N ASN A 85 -14.79 15.50 15.67
CA ASN A 85 -14.77 14.56 16.79
C ASN A 85 -16.15 14.01 17.17
N ASN A 86 -17.24 14.69 16.78
CA ASN A 86 -18.61 14.26 17.08
C ASN A 86 -19.27 13.48 15.94
N ILE A 87 -18.59 13.29 14.82
CA ILE A 87 -19.19 12.76 13.60
C ILE A 87 -18.60 11.40 13.31
N SER A 88 -19.40 10.36 13.55
CA SER A 88 -19.09 9.00 13.12
C SER A 88 -19.55 8.74 11.67
N ASP A 89 -20.39 9.61 11.10
CA ASP A 89 -21.03 9.39 9.79
C ASP A 89 -21.06 10.65 8.89
N LYS A 90 -20.57 10.51 7.66
CA LYS A 90 -20.37 11.60 6.69
C LYS A 90 -21.69 12.29 6.31
N GLU A 91 -22.80 11.56 6.35
CA GLU A 91 -24.12 12.06 5.94
C GLU A 91 -24.69 13.11 6.91
N GLU A 92 -24.49 12.91 8.22
CA GLU A 92 -24.99 13.82 9.26
C GLU A 92 -24.30 15.20 9.17
N PHE A 93 -23.00 15.21 8.86
CA PHE A 93 -22.23 16.44 8.62
C PHE A 93 -22.82 17.27 7.47
N ILE A 94 -23.07 16.61 6.34
CA ILE A 94 -23.57 17.26 5.13
C ILE A 94 -24.97 17.83 5.37
N ALA A 95 -25.84 17.08 6.07
CA ALA A 95 -27.17 17.54 6.43
C ALA A 95 -27.12 18.81 7.31
N GLY A 96 -26.24 18.84 8.32
CA GLY A 96 -26.07 19.99 9.22
C GLY A 96 -25.60 21.26 8.51
N ILE A 97 -24.72 21.13 7.51
CA ILE A 97 -24.28 22.26 6.68
C ILE A 97 -25.41 22.74 5.77
N LYS A 98 -26.15 21.82 5.12
CA LYS A 98 -27.25 22.16 4.20
C LYS A 98 -28.32 23.03 4.88
N VAL A 99 -28.73 22.69 6.11
CA VAL A 99 -29.75 23.45 6.85
C VAL A 99 -29.29 24.89 7.08
N LYS A 100 -28.09 25.09 7.64
CA LYS A 100 -27.56 26.44 7.91
C LYS A 100 -27.27 27.22 6.63
N ALA A 101 -26.79 26.56 5.59
CA ALA A 101 -26.58 27.19 4.29
C ALA A 101 -27.90 27.72 3.70
N SER A 102 -28.99 26.94 3.80
CA SER A 102 -30.31 27.37 3.36
C SER A 102 -30.78 28.64 4.08
N GLU A 103 -30.63 28.72 5.41
CA GLU A 103 -30.98 29.91 6.19
C GLU A 103 -30.17 31.14 5.75
N ILE A 104 -28.85 30.98 5.58
CA ILE A 104 -27.95 32.04 5.13
C ILE A 104 -28.33 32.54 3.73
N ILE A 105 -28.62 31.63 2.80
CA ILE A 105 -29.02 31.98 1.43
C ILE A 105 -30.34 32.75 1.42
N GLN A 106 -31.34 32.33 2.21
CA GLN A 106 -32.62 33.05 2.32
C GLN A 106 -32.44 34.47 2.85
N LEU A 107 -31.63 34.65 3.90
CA LEU A 107 -31.30 35.96 4.45
C LEU A 107 -30.55 36.84 3.43
N PHE A 108 -29.62 36.25 2.68
CA PHE A 108 -28.88 36.94 1.62
C PHE A 108 -29.80 37.40 0.48
N ILE A 109 -30.70 36.55 0.00
CA ILE A 109 -31.68 36.89 -1.03
C ILE A 109 -32.56 38.05 -0.55
N LEU A 110 -33.12 37.95 0.66
CA LEU A 110 -33.98 39.00 1.23
C LEU A 110 -33.24 40.34 1.35
N ARG A 111 -32.02 40.33 1.88
CA ARG A 111 -31.19 41.54 2.00
C ARG A 111 -30.90 42.16 0.63
N THR A 112 -30.53 41.33 -0.36
CA THR A 112 -30.19 41.83 -1.70
C THR A 112 -31.42 42.40 -2.42
N LEU A 113 -32.61 41.83 -2.21
CA LEU A 113 -33.89 42.40 -2.67
C LEU A 113 -34.19 43.77 -2.05
N LEU A 114 -33.89 43.95 -0.76
CA LEU A 114 -34.02 45.26 -0.09
C LEU A 114 -33.02 46.29 -0.65
N ILE A 115 -31.79 45.88 -0.95
CA ILE A 115 -30.79 46.73 -1.62
C ILE A 115 -31.29 47.12 -3.02
N ALA A 116 -31.85 46.17 -3.78
CA ALA A 116 -32.38 46.43 -5.11
C ALA A 116 -33.56 47.42 -5.08
N PHE A 117 -34.46 47.28 -4.10
CA PHE A 117 -35.53 48.24 -3.84
C PHE A 117 -34.98 49.63 -3.49
N GLY A 118 -34.00 49.70 -2.58
CA GLY A 118 -33.34 50.96 -2.22
C GLY A 118 -32.64 51.64 -3.40
N GLY A 119 -31.96 50.86 -4.24
CA GLY A 119 -31.32 51.35 -5.47
C GLY A 119 -32.33 51.95 -6.45
N GLY A 120 -33.50 51.32 -6.60
CA GLY A 120 -34.58 51.84 -7.42
C GLY A 120 -35.18 53.16 -6.88
N VAL A 121 -35.36 53.26 -5.56
CA VAL A 121 -35.80 54.51 -4.88
C VAL A 121 -34.78 55.63 -5.11
N VAL A 122 -33.49 55.36 -4.93
CA VAL A 122 -32.40 56.33 -5.16
C VAL A 122 -32.40 56.83 -6.60
N GLY A 123 -32.64 55.96 -7.58
CA GLY A 123 -32.78 56.35 -8.99
C GLY A 123 -33.88 57.39 -9.22
N VAL A 124 -35.03 57.24 -8.56
CA VAL A 124 -36.12 58.21 -8.65
C VAL A 124 -35.80 59.51 -7.91
N ILE A 125 -35.05 59.46 -6.80
CA ILE A 125 -34.56 60.66 -6.11
C ILE A 125 -33.61 61.46 -7.00
N ILE A 126 -32.71 60.79 -7.73
CA ILE A 126 -31.77 61.43 -8.67
C ILE A 126 -32.52 62.17 -9.78
N LEU A 127 -33.67 61.65 -10.21
CA LEU A 127 -34.59 62.33 -11.13
C LEU A 127 -35.30 63.56 -10.54
N GLY A 128 -35.03 63.92 -9.29
CA GLY A 128 -35.59 65.10 -8.61
C GLY A 128 -37.03 64.91 -8.14
N SER A 129 -37.60 63.70 -8.24
CA SER A 129 -38.96 63.42 -7.79
C SER A 129 -38.99 63.14 -6.28
N ARG A 130 -39.88 63.83 -5.56
CA ARG A 130 -40.13 63.63 -4.11
C ARG A 130 -41.50 63.01 -3.81
N ASP A 131 -42.19 62.57 -4.84
CA ASP A 131 -43.49 61.91 -4.73
C ASP A 131 -43.32 60.47 -4.23
N TRP A 132 -43.96 60.15 -3.10
CA TRP A 132 -43.87 58.83 -2.46
C TRP A 132 -44.34 57.69 -3.36
N ILE A 133 -45.32 57.92 -4.25
CA ILE A 133 -45.81 56.91 -5.21
C ILE A 133 -44.74 56.63 -6.25
N ARG A 134 -44.07 57.66 -6.76
CA ARG A 134 -42.99 57.50 -7.75
C ARG A 134 -41.77 56.83 -7.15
N LEU A 135 -41.41 57.19 -5.91
CA LEU A 135 -40.33 56.56 -5.17
C LEU A 135 -40.60 55.05 -4.97
N PHE A 136 -41.81 54.71 -4.50
CA PHE A 136 -42.22 53.32 -4.33
C PHE A 136 -42.23 52.55 -5.65
N ALA A 137 -42.72 53.17 -6.74
CA ALA A 137 -42.69 52.56 -8.07
C ALA A 137 -41.25 52.27 -8.55
N GLY A 138 -40.30 53.19 -8.32
CA GLY A 138 -38.89 52.96 -8.63
C GLY A 138 -38.29 51.81 -7.84
N GLY A 139 -38.59 51.73 -6.53
CA GLY A 139 -38.17 50.60 -5.71
C GLY A 139 -38.78 49.28 -6.18
N LEU A 140 -40.04 49.27 -6.58
CA LEU A 140 -40.71 48.09 -7.12
C LEU A 140 -40.07 47.61 -8.44
N VAL A 141 -39.63 48.51 -9.31
CA VAL A 141 -38.88 48.16 -10.54
C VAL A 141 -37.59 47.40 -10.18
N GLY A 142 -36.82 47.92 -9.21
CA GLY A 142 -35.59 47.25 -8.75
C GLY A 142 -35.85 45.89 -8.13
N LEU A 143 -36.90 45.78 -7.30
CA LEU A 143 -37.31 44.52 -6.68
C LEU A 143 -37.74 43.48 -7.72
N ILE A 144 -38.56 43.88 -8.71
CA ILE A 144 -39.00 42.99 -9.80
C ILE A 144 -37.81 42.52 -10.61
N LEU A 145 -36.90 43.43 -10.99
CA LEU A 145 -35.70 43.09 -11.77
C LEU A 145 -34.91 41.97 -11.10
N LEU A 146 -34.55 42.14 -9.82
CA LEU A 146 -33.74 41.16 -9.12
C LEU A 146 -34.52 39.87 -8.81
N SER A 147 -35.82 39.95 -8.52
CA SER A 147 -36.67 38.77 -8.32
C SER A 147 -36.74 37.89 -9.57
N VAL A 148 -36.82 38.50 -10.76
CA VAL A 148 -36.79 37.78 -12.04
C VAL A 148 -35.44 37.09 -12.24
N LEU A 149 -34.33 37.77 -11.94
CA LEU A 149 -32.99 37.18 -12.04
C LEU A 149 -32.81 36.00 -11.07
N PHE A 150 -33.16 36.14 -9.80
CA PHE A 150 -33.08 35.03 -8.84
C PHE A 150 -34.02 33.87 -9.17
N THR A 151 -35.22 34.16 -9.68
CA THR A 151 -36.15 33.10 -10.13
C THR A 151 -35.56 32.36 -11.33
N GLY A 152 -35.01 33.09 -12.31
CA GLY A 152 -34.32 32.49 -13.45
C GLY A 152 -33.13 31.64 -13.00
N LEU A 153 -32.33 32.14 -12.05
CA LEU A 153 -31.21 31.42 -11.47
C LEU A 153 -31.69 30.09 -10.88
N TYR A 154 -32.72 30.12 -10.03
CA TYR A 154 -33.28 28.91 -9.42
C TYR A 154 -33.68 27.83 -10.44
N PHE A 155 -34.27 28.21 -11.57
CA PHE A 155 -34.68 27.25 -12.61
C PHE A 155 -33.55 26.80 -13.55
N THR A 156 -32.47 27.57 -13.65
CA THR A 156 -31.35 27.29 -14.57
C THR A 156 -30.12 26.74 -13.87
N TYR A 157 -30.10 26.72 -12.54
CA TYR A 157 -28.97 26.26 -11.76
C TYR A 157 -28.82 24.75 -11.82
N ASP A 158 -27.70 24.29 -12.35
CA ASP A 158 -27.30 22.89 -12.42
C ASP A 158 -26.23 22.58 -11.37
N VAL A 159 -26.60 21.74 -10.39
CA VAL A 159 -25.71 21.33 -9.30
C VAL A 159 -24.66 20.33 -9.79
N ASP A 160 -24.98 19.52 -10.81
CA ASP A 160 -24.09 18.46 -11.26
C ASP A 160 -22.81 19.03 -11.88
N ARG A 161 -22.87 20.24 -12.43
CA ARG A 161 -21.70 20.99 -12.94
C ARG A 161 -20.71 21.43 -11.86
N LEU A 162 -21.07 21.36 -10.57
CA LEU A 162 -20.10 21.53 -9.48
C LEU A 162 -19.22 20.29 -9.26
N SER A 163 -19.58 19.15 -9.87
CA SER A 163 -18.81 17.90 -9.75
C SER A 163 -17.59 17.86 -10.67
N ASP A 164 -17.59 18.64 -11.75
CA ASP A 164 -16.45 18.82 -12.66
C ASP A 164 -16.08 20.30 -12.82
N PRO A 165 -15.58 20.96 -11.76
CA PRO A 165 -15.31 22.38 -11.80
C PRO A 165 -13.88 22.67 -12.29
N ASN A 166 -13.66 23.90 -12.77
CA ASN A 166 -12.33 24.38 -13.13
C ASN A 166 -11.58 24.87 -11.88
N TYR A 167 -10.62 24.09 -11.42
CA TYR A 167 -9.75 24.42 -10.29
C TYR A 167 -8.57 25.31 -10.72
N GLN A 168 -8.36 26.42 -10.01
CA GLN A 168 -7.25 27.34 -10.24
C GLN A 168 -6.41 27.53 -8.97
N GLY A 169 -5.13 27.87 -9.14
CA GLY A 169 -4.18 28.00 -8.03
C GLY A 169 -3.70 26.64 -7.52
N MET A 170 -3.36 26.55 -6.23
CA MET A 170 -2.91 25.30 -5.60
C MET A 170 -4.00 24.23 -5.53
N LEU A 171 -5.28 24.63 -5.59
CA LEU A 171 -6.40 23.70 -5.67
C LEU A 171 -6.40 22.84 -6.95
N SER A 172 -5.70 23.24 -8.01
CA SER A 172 -5.57 22.44 -9.24
C SER A 172 -4.91 21.07 -9.01
N ALA A 173 -4.13 20.91 -7.93
CA ALA A 173 -3.51 19.65 -7.55
C ALA A 173 -4.43 18.74 -6.70
N ALA A 174 -5.57 19.25 -6.19
CA ALA A 174 -6.44 18.49 -5.30
C ALA A 174 -7.03 17.22 -5.95
N PRO A 175 -7.52 17.24 -7.22
CA PRO A 175 -8.04 16.04 -7.86
C PRO A 175 -7.00 14.93 -8.00
N TRP A 176 -5.77 15.29 -8.38
CA TRP A 176 -4.67 14.33 -8.47
C TRP A 176 -4.37 13.69 -7.12
N MET A 177 -4.32 14.48 -6.04
CA MET A 177 -4.04 13.98 -4.69
C MET A 177 -5.14 13.04 -4.19
N ILE A 178 -6.41 13.39 -4.42
CA ILE A 178 -7.55 12.52 -4.07
C ILE A 178 -7.46 11.20 -4.84
N SER A 179 -7.21 11.27 -6.15
CA SER A 179 -7.05 10.07 -6.98
C SER A 179 -5.90 9.19 -6.51
N LEU A 180 -4.78 9.76 -6.08
CA LEU A 180 -3.63 9.01 -5.56
C LEU A 180 -3.99 8.24 -4.27
N ILE A 181 -4.76 8.87 -3.38
CA ILE A 181 -5.23 8.23 -2.14
C ILE A 181 -6.22 7.11 -2.47
N GLU A 182 -7.19 7.37 -3.34
CA GLU A 182 -8.17 6.36 -3.76
C GLU A 182 -7.51 5.16 -4.44
N GLU A 183 -6.55 5.41 -5.34
CA GLU A 183 -5.78 4.36 -6.00
C GLU A 183 -4.95 3.56 -4.99
N GLY A 184 -4.29 4.24 -4.05
CA GLY A 184 -3.54 3.60 -2.98
C GLY A 184 -4.40 2.67 -2.11
N LEU A 185 -5.56 3.14 -1.68
CA LEU A 185 -6.51 2.33 -0.88
C LEU A 185 -7.05 1.13 -1.67
N ASN A 186 -7.48 1.35 -2.91
CA ASN A 186 -7.99 0.27 -3.77
C ASN A 186 -6.93 -0.81 -4.06
N ASN A 187 -5.65 -0.43 -4.13
CA ASN A 187 -4.56 -1.39 -4.33
C ASN A 187 -4.32 -2.26 -3.09
N ILE A 188 -4.52 -1.74 -1.88
CA ILE A 188 -4.42 -2.51 -0.63
C ILE A 188 -5.53 -3.56 -0.55
N ASP A 189 -6.76 -3.21 -0.91
CA ASP A 189 -7.89 -4.16 -0.89
C ASP A 189 -7.69 -5.33 -1.87
N LYS A 190 -7.14 -5.03 -3.07
CA LYS A 190 -6.77 -6.06 -4.04
C LYS A 190 -5.69 -6.99 -3.51
N LEU A 191 -4.65 -6.44 -2.88
CA LEU A 191 -3.58 -7.22 -2.27
C LEU A 191 -4.12 -8.19 -1.21
N GLY A 192 -5.03 -7.74 -0.34
CA GLY A 192 -5.67 -8.60 0.67
C GLY A 192 -6.45 -9.77 0.06
N THR A 193 -7.20 -9.51 -1.01
CA THR A 193 -7.98 -10.54 -1.73
C THR A 193 -7.07 -11.59 -2.37
N GLU A 194 -5.95 -11.18 -2.97
CA GLU A 194 -4.97 -12.11 -3.55
C GLU A 194 -4.33 -13.00 -2.47
N MET A 195 -3.98 -12.44 -1.31
CA MET A 195 -3.40 -13.22 -0.21
C MET A 195 -4.37 -14.28 0.33
N GLU A 196 -5.66 -13.98 0.44
CA GLU A 196 -6.67 -14.94 0.91
C GLU A 196 -6.73 -16.19 0.01
N VAL A 197 -6.65 -16.00 -1.31
CA VAL A 197 -6.63 -17.11 -2.28
C VAL A 197 -5.39 -17.99 -2.07
N ILE A 198 -4.22 -17.38 -1.86
CA ILE A 198 -2.97 -18.13 -1.67
C ILE A 198 -3.02 -18.92 -0.37
N THR A 199 -3.41 -18.29 0.75
CA THR A 199 -3.52 -18.97 2.04
C THR A 199 -4.54 -20.12 1.99
N SER A 200 -5.62 -19.97 1.22
CA SER A 200 -6.59 -21.05 0.95
C SER A 200 -5.95 -22.21 0.17
N ASN A 201 -5.22 -21.94 -0.91
CA ASN A 201 -4.50 -22.96 -1.68
C ASN A 201 -3.49 -23.72 -0.81
N ILE A 202 -2.75 -23.01 0.05
CA ILE A 202 -1.83 -23.62 1.01
C ILE A 202 -2.59 -24.56 1.95
N SER A 203 -3.71 -24.11 2.53
CA SER A 203 -4.54 -24.98 3.39
C SER A 203 -5.02 -26.24 2.67
N ASN A 204 -5.46 -26.11 1.42
CA ASN A 204 -5.98 -27.24 0.64
C ASN A 204 -4.88 -28.28 0.38
N LEU A 205 -3.68 -27.86 -0.03
CA LEU A 205 -2.53 -28.74 -0.19
C LEU A 205 -2.29 -29.56 1.09
N PHE A 206 -2.16 -28.89 2.24
CA PHE A 206 -1.80 -29.57 3.48
C PHE A 206 -2.89 -30.52 3.98
N ASN A 207 -4.17 -30.16 3.78
CA ASN A 207 -5.28 -31.06 4.05
C ASN A 207 -5.22 -32.33 3.18
N GLU A 208 -4.86 -32.21 1.90
CA GLU A 208 -4.69 -33.36 1.02
C GLU A 208 -3.48 -34.22 1.43
N VAL A 209 -2.37 -33.60 1.81
CA VAL A 209 -1.18 -34.30 2.32
C VAL A 209 -1.49 -35.07 3.61
N GLU A 210 -2.17 -34.44 4.57
CA GLU A 210 -2.57 -35.07 5.83
C GLU A 210 -3.48 -36.28 5.59
N ALA A 211 -4.40 -36.19 4.61
CA ALA A 211 -5.23 -37.31 4.20
C ALA A 211 -4.43 -38.48 3.59
N LEU A 212 -3.30 -38.20 2.93
CA LEU A 212 -2.44 -39.20 2.30
C LEU A 212 -1.41 -39.83 3.26
N ARG A 213 -1.00 -39.13 4.34
CA ARG A 213 -0.04 -39.63 5.35
C ARG A 213 -0.45 -40.94 6.03
N GLY A 214 -1.73 -41.31 5.99
CA GLY A 214 -2.22 -42.60 6.49
C GLY A 214 -1.69 -43.86 5.76
N LEU A 215 -0.79 -43.74 4.78
CA LEU A 215 -0.40 -44.84 3.87
C LEU A 215 1.08 -45.23 3.84
N GLY A 216 1.92 -44.76 4.77
CA GLY A 216 3.25 -45.33 4.96
C GLY A 216 4.29 -44.30 5.37
N GLU A 217 4.50 -44.17 6.67
CA GLU A 217 5.61 -43.40 7.21
C GLU A 217 6.83 -44.29 7.39
N VAL A 218 7.98 -43.76 6.97
CA VAL A 218 9.28 -44.19 7.44
C VAL A 218 9.44 -43.55 8.82
N GLU A 219 9.18 -44.31 9.88
CA GLU A 219 9.36 -43.83 11.26
C GLU A 219 10.85 -43.61 11.57
N GLY A 220 11.19 -42.44 12.13
CA GLY A 220 12.39 -42.26 12.96
C GLY A 220 13.56 -41.41 12.43
N GLY A 221 13.44 -40.70 11.30
CA GLY A 221 14.50 -39.82 10.78
C GLY A 221 14.35 -38.34 11.15
N THR A 222 15.43 -37.55 11.11
CA THR A 222 15.38 -36.08 11.30
C THR A 222 14.83 -35.41 10.04
N LYS A 223 13.80 -34.57 10.18
CA LYS A 223 13.19 -33.82 9.08
C LYS A 223 13.60 -32.35 9.13
N VAL A 224 14.23 -31.89 8.05
CA VAL A 224 14.70 -30.51 7.93
C VAL A 224 13.93 -29.77 6.85
N LEU A 225 13.34 -28.63 7.18
CA LEU A 225 12.72 -27.75 6.20
C LEU A 225 13.75 -26.71 5.74
N HIS A 226 14.14 -26.78 4.47
CA HIS A 226 14.99 -25.79 3.82
C HIS A 226 14.14 -24.73 3.12
N VAL A 227 14.38 -23.49 3.53
CA VAL A 227 13.72 -22.27 3.02
C VAL A 227 14.78 -21.27 2.58
N SER A 228 14.41 -20.36 1.69
CA SER A 228 15.27 -19.27 1.23
C SER A 228 14.44 -18.17 0.60
N ASP A 229 14.98 -16.96 0.51
CA ASP A 229 14.44 -15.88 -0.33
C ASP A 229 12.97 -15.57 0.03
N ILE A 230 12.73 -15.34 1.32
CA ILE A 230 11.42 -14.99 1.90
C ILE A 230 11.03 -13.55 1.52
N HIS A 231 11.98 -12.62 1.42
CA HIS A 231 11.78 -11.24 0.93
C HIS A 231 10.57 -10.54 1.59
N ASN A 232 10.48 -10.61 2.92
CA ASN A 232 9.37 -10.10 3.74
C ASN A 232 7.95 -10.55 3.34
N ASN A 233 7.80 -11.62 2.57
CA ASN A 233 6.48 -12.05 2.15
C ASN A 233 5.71 -12.65 3.35
N PRO A 234 4.61 -12.04 3.82
CA PRO A 234 3.90 -12.53 5.00
C PRO A 234 3.27 -13.92 4.80
N VAL A 235 2.96 -14.30 3.56
CA VAL A 235 2.40 -15.62 3.22
C VAL A 235 3.44 -16.72 3.31
N ALA A 236 4.73 -16.40 3.15
CA ALA A 236 5.81 -17.36 3.32
C ALA A 236 5.81 -17.95 4.73
N LEU A 237 5.57 -17.12 5.75
CA LEU A 237 5.50 -17.60 7.14
C LEU A 237 4.27 -18.48 7.38
N ASP A 238 3.11 -18.18 6.79
CA ASP A 238 1.94 -19.07 6.84
C ASP A 238 2.24 -20.43 6.18
N PHE A 239 3.02 -20.42 5.09
CA PHE A 239 3.45 -21.63 4.41
C PHE A 239 4.41 -22.44 5.28
N ILE A 240 5.43 -21.80 5.88
CA ILE A 240 6.40 -22.43 6.78
C ILE A 240 5.69 -23.03 7.99
N GLU A 241 4.83 -22.27 8.69
CA GLU A 241 4.08 -22.73 9.87
C GLU A 241 3.25 -23.98 9.55
N LYS A 242 2.56 -24.00 8.41
CA LYS A 242 1.79 -25.17 7.97
C LYS A 242 2.68 -26.34 7.57
N ALA A 243 3.82 -26.09 6.90
CA ALA A 243 4.78 -27.13 6.56
C ALA A 243 5.35 -27.81 7.81
N VAL A 244 5.80 -27.00 8.77
CA VAL A 244 6.31 -27.45 10.07
C VAL A 244 5.31 -28.38 10.75
N LYS A 245 4.06 -27.92 10.87
CA LYS A 245 3.01 -28.68 11.53
C LYS A 245 2.62 -29.96 10.78
N SER A 246 2.47 -29.87 9.46
CA SER A 246 1.92 -30.97 8.66
C SER A 246 2.92 -32.06 8.34
N PHE A 247 4.22 -31.76 8.40
CA PHE A 247 5.28 -32.74 8.18
C PHE A 247 6.05 -33.11 9.46
N GLU A 248 5.75 -32.46 10.59
CA GLU A 248 6.46 -32.63 11.86
C GLU A 248 7.96 -32.37 11.68
N VAL A 249 8.28 -31.16 11.21
CA VAL A 249 9.65 -30.71 10.97
C VAL A 249 10.39 -30.53 12.31
N ASP A 250 11.64 -30.99 12.37
CA ASP A 250 12.49 -30.93 13.56
C ASP A 250 13.45 -29.72 13.57
N LEU A 251 13.74 -29.16 12.39
CA LEU A 251 14.71 -28.08 12.18
C LEU A 251 14.35 -27.29 10.93
N ILE A 252 14.46 -25.97 10.98
CA ILE A 252 14.44 -25.11 9.78
C ILE A 252 15.87 -24.65 9.48
N ILE A 253 16.26 -24.72 8.21
CA ILE A 253 17.46 -24.06 7.70
C ILE A 253 17.00 -23.02 6.67
N ASP A 254 17.24 -21.76 6.98
CA ASP A 254 17.00 -20.61 6.13
C ASP A 254 18.31 -20.16 5.51
N SER A 255 18.44 -20.35 4.19
CA SER A 255 19.63 -19.95 3.45
C SER A 255 19.62 -18.49 3.01
N GLY A 256 18.86 -17.62 3.66
CA GLY A 256 19.03 -16.16 3.60
C GLY A 256 18.04 -15.44 2.71
N ASP A 257 18.22 -14.13 2.60
CA ASP A 257 17.31 -13.19 1.92
C ASP A 257 15.92 -13.21 2.56
N ILE A 258 15.91 -13.08 3.88
CA ILE A 258 14.66 -12.95 4.63
C ILE A 258 14.02 -11.57 4.44
N SER A 259 14.87 -10.55 4.20
CA SER A 259 14.47 -9.18 3.88
C SER A 259 14.70 -8.81 2.41
N ASP A 260 13.97 -7.82 1.90
CA ASP A 260 14.14 -7.24 0.55
C ASP A 260 15.21 -6.13 0.54
N TYR A 261 15.27 -5.32 1.61
CA TYR A 261 16.12 -4.14 1.68
C TYR A 261 17.00 -4.05 2.94
N GLY A 262 16.95 -5.04 3.83
CA GLY A 262 17.77 -5.06 5.04
C GLY A 262 17.52 -3.90 6.03
N THR A 263 16.33 -3.28 6.01
CA THR A 263 16.02 -2.08 6.81
C THR A 263 15.51 -2.40 8.23
N PRO A 264 15.67 -1.48 9.20
CA PRO A 264 15.11 -1.66 10.55
C PRO A 264 13.57 -1.79 10.59
N VAL A 265 12.86 -1.35 9.56
CA VAL A 265 11.40 -1.47 9.48
C VAL A 265 11.00 -2.90 9.13
N GLU A 266 11.72 -3.52 8.19
CA GLU A 266 11.54 -4.92 7.79
C GLU A 266 11.82 -5.89 8.94
N ALA A 267 12.84 -5.58 9.76
CA ALA A 267 13.20 -6.35 10.94
C ALA A 267 12.01 -6.65 11.89
N LYS A 268 10.99 -5.77 11.93
CA LYS A 268 9.79 -5.97 12.76
C LYS A 268 8.82 -7.01 12.22
N LEU A 269 8.94 -7.39 10.95
CA LEU A 269 8.07 -8.37 10.31
C LEU A 269 8.42 -9.81 10.70
N PHE A 270 9.59 -10.02 11.31
CA PHE A 270 10.13 -11.34 11.64
C PHE A 270 9.78 -11.84 13.03
N GLU A 271 9.03 -11.08 13.85
CA GLU A 271 8.61 -11.49 15.21
C GLU A 271 7.78 -12.79 15.24
N ARG A 272 7.20 -13.20 14.11
CA ARG A 272 6.51 -14.49 13.99
C ARG A 272 7.46 -15.69 13.99
N ILE A 273 8.72 -15.51 13.59
CA ILE A 273 9.73 -16.58 13.57
C ILE A 273 10.02 -17.06 14.99
N GLU A 274 10.04 -16.15 15.96
CA GLU A 274 10.19 -16.47 17.38
C GLU A 274 9.12 -17.46 17.89
N LYS A 275 7.95 -17.50 17.24
CA LYS A 275 6.82 -18.36 17.62
C LYS A 275 6.87 -19.75 16.97
N LEU A 276 7.84 -20.00 16.09
CA LEU A 276 8.13 -21.33 15.58
C LEU A 276 8.90 -22.06 16.70
N ASP A 277 8.20 -22.86 17.51
CA ASP A 277 8.75 -23.60 18.67
C ASP A 277 9.77 -24.70 18.30
N LEU A 278 10.66 -24.47 17.33
CA LEU A 278 11.73 -25.36 16.87
C LEU A 278 12.98 -24.55 16.48
N PRO A 279 14.17 -25.19 16.45
CA PRO A 279 15.39 -24.52 16.03
C PRO A 279 15.31 -23.96 14.60
N TYR A 280 15.78 -22.72 14.43
CA TYR A 280 15.80 -22.00 13.16
C TYR A 280 17.24 -21.57 12.85
N VAL A 281 17.93 -22.29 11.99
CA VAL A 281 19.28 -21.93 11.55
C VAL A 281 19.18 -20.92 10.41
N PHE A 282 19.76 -19.74 10.58
CA PHE A 282 19.68 -18.64 9.62
C PHE A 282 21.07 -18.29 9.08
N VAL A 283 21.25 -18.39 7.76
CA VAL A 283 22.43 -17.94 7.04
C VAL A 283 22.11 -16.59 6.38
N PRO A 284 22.80 -15.50 6.72
CA PRO A 284 22.51 -14.18 6.13
C PRO A 284 22.68 -14.17 4.60
N GLY A 285 21.69 -13.64 3.89
CA GLY A 285 21.72 -13.47 2.43
C GLY A 285 22.20 -12.09 1.98
N ASN A 286 22.27 -11.84 0.67
CA ASN A 286 22.81 -10.60 0.13
C ASN A 286 21.84 -9.40 0.22
N HIS A 287 20.55 -9.64 0.45
CA HIS A 287 19.55 -8.62 0.73
C HIS A 287 19.41 -8.32 2.23
N ASP A 288 19.98 -9.17 3.08
CA ASP A 288 20.04 -8.96 4.52
C ASP A 288 21.14 -7.96 4.89
N SER A 289 21.12 -7.51 6.13
CA SER A 289 22.06 -6.51 6.66
C SER A 289 22.43 -6.83 8.09
N PRO A 290 23.44 -6.15 8.68
CA PRO A 290 23.77 -6.36 10.09
C PRO A 290 22.59 -6.07 11.01
N THR A 291 21.67 -5.16 10.61
CA THR A 291 20.45 -4.88 11.37
C THR A 291 19.46 -6.03 11.35
N ILE A 292 19.36 -6.77 10.24
CA ILE A 292 18.52 -7.98 10.18
C ILE A 292 19.15 -9.09 11.00
N VAL A 293 20.45 -9.31 10.87
CA VAL A 293 21.18 -10.33 11.64
C VAL A 293 21.08 -10.07 13.15
N GLU A 294 21.31 -8.82 13.58
CA GLU A 294 21.12 -8.40 14.97
C GLU A 294 19.70 -8.69 15.47
N LYS A 295 18.68 -8.40 14.65
CA LYS A 295 17.29 -8.67 15.02
C LYS A 295 17.00 -10.15 15.12
N MET A 296 17.45 -10.95 14.16
CA MET A 296 17.27 -12.40 14.15
C MET A 296 17.95 -13.06 15.35
N ALA A 297 19.11 -12.53 15.77
CA ALA A 297 19.83 -13.00 16.96
C ALA A 297 19.11 -12.67 18.29
N GLU A 298 18.09 -11.82 18.30
CA GLU A 298 17.26 -11.57 19.49
C GLU A 298 16.26 -12.70 19.77
N PHE A 299 15.98 -13.57 18.78
CA PHE A 299 15.00 -14.64 18.92
C PHE A 299 15.63 -15.90 19.51
N ASP A 300 15.08 -16.40 20.61
CA ASP A 300 15.65 -17.52 21.38
C ASP A 300 15.78 -18.84 20.58
N ASN A 301 14.95 -19.02 19.55
CA ASN A 301 14.94 -20.20 18.70
C ASN A 301 15.86 -20.09 17.47
N VAL A 302 16.43 -18.90 17.20
CA VAL A 302 17.25 -18.65 16.02
C VAL A 302 18.74 -18.86 16.33
N ILE A 303 19.41 -19.56 15.42
CA ILE A 303 20.86 -19.77 15.43
C ILE A 303 21.42 -19.08 14.18
N ILE A 304 22.18 -18.01 14.39
CA ILE A 304 22.88 -17.34 13.29
C ILE A 304 24.06 -18.19 12.86
N LEU A 305 24.10 -18.58 11.60
CA LEU A 305 25.17 -19.36 11.00
C LEU A 305 25.97 -18.47 10.04
N ASP A 306 26.98 -17.80 10.59
CA ASP A 306 27.85 -16.88 9.87
C ASP A 306 29.32 -17.11 10.27
N GLU A 307 30.08 -17.78 9.40
CA GLU A 307 31.46 -18.24 9.64
C GLU A 307 31.53 -19.16 10.87
N ASP A 308 30.55 -20.05 11.02
CA ASP A 308 30.38 -20.90 12.20
C ASP A 308 29.94 -22.33 11.84
N THR A 309 30.03 -23.23 12.82
CA THR A 309 29.56 -24.61 12.75
C THR A 309 28.71 -24.94 13.98
N VAL A 310 27.50 -25.45 13.75
CA VAL A 310 26.55 -25.80 14.81
C VAL A 310 26.10 -27.25 14.70
N THR A 311 25.93 -27.92 15.84
CA THR A 311 25.27 -29.23 15.91
C THR A 311 23.88 -29.07 16.50
N VAL A 312 22.85 -29.36 15.70
CA VAL A 312 21.44 -29.22 16.09
C VAL A 312 20.60 -30.36 15.47
N SER A 313 19.64 -30.89 16.23
CA SER A 313 18.78 -32.01 15.80
C SER A 313 19.56 -33.23 15.26
N GLY A 314 20.77 -33.46 15.78
CA GLY A 314 21.64 -34.58 15.38
C GLY A 314 22.45 -34.35 14.10
N LEU A 315 22.41 -33.14 13.53
CA LEU A 315 23.14 -32.74 12.32
C LEU A 315 24.21 -31.71 12.66
N THR A 316 25.39 -31.87 12.09
CA THR A 316 26.48 -30.88 12.11
C THR A 316 26.43 -30.04 10.85
N ILE A 317 26.23 -28.75 11.02
CA ILE A 317 25.96 -27.79 9.97
C ILE A 317 27.05 -26.73 10.00
N ALA A 318 27.77 -26.57 8.90
CA ALA A 318 28.69 -25.45 8.72
C ALA A 318 28.12 -24.44 7.72
N GLY A 319 28.46 -23.17 7.87
CA GLY A 319 27.99 -22.15 6.94
C GLY A 319 28.65 -20.80 7.12
N ILE A 320 28.47 -19.95 6.12
CA ILE A 320 28.95 -18.57 6.12
C ILE A 320 27.93 -17.68 5.42
N GLY A 321 27.70 -16.49 5.99
CA GLY A 321 26.82 -15.49 5.41
C GLY A 321 27.36 -14.94 4.09
N ASP A 322 26.47 -14.34 3.31
CA ASP A 322 26.87 -13.67 2.07
C ASP A 322 27.75 -12.44 2.37
N PRO A 323 28.85 -12.21 1.62
CA PRO A 323 29.70 -11.04 1.80
C PRO A 323 28.99 -9.69 1.70
N ALA A 324 27.82 -9.61 1.05
CA ALA A 324 27.05 -8.37 1.00
C ALA A 324 26.32 -8.06 2.33
N ALA A 325 26.01 -9.10 3.13
CA ALA A 325 25.26 -8.99 4.39
C ALA A 325 25.99 -8.18 5.48
N VAL A 326 27.30 -8.01 5.36
CA VAL A 326 28.12 -7.23 6.31
C VAL A 326 27.96 -5.72 6.15
N THR A 327 27.31 -5.27 5.08
CA THR A 327 27.10 -3.85 4.79
C THR A 327 25.62 -3.47 4.84
N LYS A 328 25.34 -2.18 5.02
CA LYS A 328 23.96 -1.65 4.94
C LYS A 328 23.56 -1.25 3.52
N GLU A 329 24.43 -1.46 2.54
CA GLU A 329 24.20 -1.05 1.15
C GLU A 329 23.97 -2.30 0.28
N ILE A 330 22.88 -2.34 -0.47
CA ILE A 330 22.64 -3.41 -1.45
C ILE A 330 23.55 -3.16 -2.65
N LYS A 331 24.75 -3.74 -2.63
CA LYS A 331 25.67 -3.76 -3.76
C LYS A 331 26.08 -5.22 -4.02
N PRO A 332 26.15 -5.65 -5.29
CA PRO A 332 26.73 -6.94 -5.61
C PRO A 332 28.13 -7.01 -5.00
N PRO A 333 28.50 -8.11 -4.34
CA PRO A 333 29.85 -8.26 -3.82
C PRO A 333 30.85 -8.14 -4.99
N GLU A 334 31.92 -7.38 -4.79
CA GLU A 334 33.02 -7.37 -5.76
C GLU A 334 33.54 -8.80 -5.91
N SER A 335 33.89 -9.25 -7.12
CA SER A 335 34.30 -10.65 -7.37
C SER A 335 35.48 -11.12 -6.50
N GLU A 336 36.27 -10.17 -6.00
CA GLU A 336 37.35 -10.41 -5.04
C GLU A 336 36.84 -10.88 -3.66
N MET A 337 35.64 -10.44 -3.25
CA MET A 337 35.01 -10.84 -1.98
C MET A 337 34.56 -12.30 -1.97
N VAL A 338 34.06 -12.83 -3.09
CA VAL A 338 33.64 -14.24 -3.19
C VAL A 338 34.83 -15.17 -2.92
N SER A 339 35.99 -14.88 -3.51
CA SER A 339 37.21 -15.67 -3.30
C SER A 339 37.68 -15.66 -1.84
N ILE A 340 37.55 -14.52 -1.15
CA ILE A 340 37.89 -14.40 0.27
C ILE A 340 36.95 -15.28 1.12
N TYR A 341 35.65 -15.26 0.83
CA TYR A 341 34.66 -16.04 1.58
C TYR A 341 34.77 -17.54 1.29
N GLN A 342 35.15 -17.93 0.07
CA GLN A 342 35.53 -19.31 -0.24
C GLN A 342 36.71 -19.78 0.62
N GLN A 343 37.75 -18.94 0.77
CA GLN A 343 38.90 -19.27 1.62
C GLN A 343 38.50 -19.37 3.09
N LYS A 344 37.69 -18.44 3.60
CA LYS A 344 37.18 -18.51 4.99
C LYS A 344 36.40 -19.79 5.25
N LEU A 345 35.54 -20.18 4.31
CA LEU A 345 34.77 -21.42 4.43
C LEU A 345 35.68 -22.66 4.38
N GLU A 346 36.71 -22.65 3.53
CA GLU A 346 37.76 -23.69 3.49
C GLU A 346 38.48 -23.82 4.84
N GLU A 347 38.90 -22.69 5.42
CA GLU A 347 39.55 -22.64 6.73
C GLU A 347 38.62 -23.18 7.83
N LEU A 348 37.37 -22.69 7.88
CA LEU A 348 36.35 -23.13 8.84
C LEU A 348 36.13 -24.65 8.81
N VAL A 349 35.93 -25.24 7.63
CA VAL A 349 35.65 -26.67 7.49
C VAL A 349 36.91 -27.51 7.77
N THR A 350 38.10 -27.06 7.37
CA THR A 350 39.35 -27.80 7.59
C THR A 350 39.78 -27.83 9.06
N GLU A 351 39.40 -26.82 9.85
CA GLU A 351 39.67 -26.77 11.28
C GLU A 351 38.79 -27.72 12.11
N GLN A 352 37.69 -28.23 11.53
CA GLN A 352 36.80 -29.17 12.21
C GLN A 352 37.42 -30.57 12.33
N PRO A 353 37.15 -31.31 13.43
CA PRO A 353 37.67 -32.66 13.63
C PRO A 353 37.07 -33.69 12.66
N ALA A 354 35.92 -33.40 12.07
CA ALA A 354 35.24 -34.19 11.06
C ALA A 354 34.55 -33.25 10.07
N GLU A 355 34.33 -33.71 8.84
CA GLU A 355 33.56 -32.96 7.85
C GLU A 355 32.09 -32.81 8.32
N PRO A 356 31.45 -31.66 8.05
CA PRO A 356 30.07 -31.43 8.45
C PRO A 356 29.11 -32.31 7.63
N ASP A 357 27.97 -32.66 8.23
CA ASP A 357 26.91 -33.43 7.57
C ASP A 357 26.28 -32.63 6.42
N LEU A 358 26.20 -31.31 6.58
CA LEU A 358 25.74 -30.39 5.54
C LEU A 358 26.39 -29.00 5.62
N LEU A 359 26.48 -28.36 4.46
CA LEU A 359 26.98 -27.00 4.30
C LEU A 359 25.84 -26.09 3.84
N ALA A 360 25.65 -24.94 4.49
CA ALA A 360 24.62 -23.96 4.12
C ALA A 360 25.24 -22.60 3.81
N THR A 361 24.96 -22.06 2.63
CA THR A 361 25.41 -20.73 2.18
C THR A 361 24.33 -20.11 1.32
N HIS A 362 24.12 -18.79 1.38
CA HIS A 362 23.14 -18.16 0.49
C HIS A 362 23.55 -18.29 -0.99
N ASN A 363 24.78 -17.96 -1.32
CA ASN A 363 25.31 -18.01 -2.68
C ASN A 363 26.12 -19.29 -2.95
N PHE A 364 25.63 -20.14 -3.87
CA PHE A 364 26.29 -21.40 -4.26
C PHE A 364 27.76 -21.24 -4.64
N LEU A 365 28.17 -20.10 -5.21
CA LEU A 365 29.56 -19.88 -5.61
C LEU A 365 30.53 -19.99 -4.43
N ILE A 366 30.11 -19.58 -3.23
CA ILE A 366 30.94 -19.64 -2.01
C ILE A 366 31.20 -21.09 -1.61
N ALA A 367 30.19 -21.96 -1.70
CA ALA A 367 30.29 -23.37 -1.33
C ALA A 367 30.71 -24.30 -2.48
N SER A 368 30.84 -23.80 -3.71
CA SER A 368 31.07 -24.63 -4.91
C SER A 368 32.31 -25.53 -4.86
N GLY A 369 33.34 -25.15 -4.09
CA GLY A 369 34.56 -25.95 -3.89
C GLY A 369 34.38 -27.20 -3.01
N PHE A 370 33.22 -27.34 -2.34
CA PHE A 370 32.90 -28.47 -1.45
C PHE A 370 32.08 -29.56 -2.13
N VAL A 371 31.73 -29.39 -3.40
CA VAL A 371 31.08 -30.45 -4.18
C VAL A 371 32.02 -31.66 -4.26
N GLY A 372 31.53 -32.80 -3.81
CA GLY A 372 32.28 -34.06 -3.64
C GLY A 372 33.01 -34.22 -2.31
N ARG A 373 32.92 -33.25 -1.39
CA ARG A 373 33.51 -33.31 -0.04
C ARG A 373 32.47 -33.39 1.06
N VAL A 374 31.32 -32.72 0.90
CA VAL A 374 30.22 -32.77 1.88
C VAL A 374 29.02 -33.55 1.35
N PRO A 375 28.24 -34.25 2.19
CA PRO A 375 27.07 -35.01 1.74
C PRO A 375 25.95 -34.13 1.16
N VAL A 376 25.70 -32.97 1.78
CA VAL A 376 24.60 -32.06 1.41
C VAL A 376 25.08 -30.61 1.36
N LEU A 377 24.65 -29.85 0.34
CA LEU A 377 24.92 -28.42 0.19
C LEU A 377 23.60 -27.69 -0.06
N LEU A 378 23.24 -26.76 0.83
CA LEU A 378 22.03 -25.95 0.77
C LEU A 378 22.36 -24.52 0.33
N HIS A 379 21.59 -23.98 -0.62
CA HIS A 379 21.70 -22.58 -1.04
C HIS A 379 20.37 -21.97 -1.54
N GLY A 380 20.44 -20.69 -1.90
CA GLY A 380 19.37 -19.93 -2.56
C GLY A 380 19.93 -18.95 -3.58
N HIS A 381 19.52 -17.67 -3.48
CA HIS A 381 19.99 -16.50 -4.24
C HIS A 381 19.39 -16.30 -5.64
N ASP A 382 19.29 -17.34 -6.47
CA ASP A 382 18.87 -17.18 -7.87
C ASP A 382 17.35 -17.38 -8.11
N HIS A 383 16.62 -17.67 -7.03
CA HIS A 383 15.20 -17.98 -6.98
C HIS A 383 14.80 -19.20 -7.85
N GLN A 384 15.73 -20.08 -8.24
CA GLN A 384 15.48 -21.28 -9.03
C GLN A 384 15.52 -22.53 -8.16
N PHE A 385 14.36 -23.10 -7.88
CA PHE A 385 14.30 -24.38 -7.17
C PHE A 385 14.98 -25.51 -7.97
N GLU A 386 16.02 -26.13 -7.39
CA GLU A 386 16.76 -27.25 -7.98
C GLU A 386 17.20 -28.26 -6.91
N VAL A 387 17.11 -29.56 -7.23
CA VAL A 387 17.75 -30.64 -6.45
C VAL A 387 18.58 -31.48 -7.39
N LYS A 388 19.91 -31.46 -7.23
CA LYS A 388 20.84 -32.23 -8.07
C LYS A 388 21.85 -33.01 -7.24
N GLN A 389 22.32 -34.13 -7.77
CA GLN A 389 23.42 -34.89 -7.18
C GLN A 389 24.65 -34.76 -8.06
N GLN A 390 25.78 -34.43 -7.46
CA GLN A 390 27.05 -34.26 -8.15
C GLN A 390 28.19 -34.76 -7.27
N GLN A 391 28.97 -35.70 -7.79
CA GLN A 391 30.17 -36.23 -7.11
C GLN A 391 29.93 -36.76 -5.67
N GLY A 392 28.71 -37.23 -5.36
CA GLY A 392 28.34 -37.69 -4.02
C GLY A 392 27.69 -36.62 -3.13
N THR A 393 27.75 -35.35 -3.51
CA THR A 393 27.03 -34.26 -2.83
C THR A 393 25.63 -34.08 -3.43
N THR A 394 24.63 -33.95 -2.56
CA THR A 394 23.30 -33.48 -2.95
C THR A 394 23.22 -31.97 -2.77
N ILE A 395 23.10 -31.23 -3.87
CA ILE A 395 22.99 -29.77 -3.92
C ILE A 395 21.50 -29.42 -4.02
N ILE A 396 21.02 -28.59 -3.10
CA ILE A 396 19.62 -28.21 -2.98
C ILE A 396 19.51 -26.69 -2.95
N ASP A 397 18.80 -26.16 -3.93
CA ASP A 397 18.32 -24.77 -3.97
C ASP A 397 16.86 -24.74 -3.54
N ALA A 398 16.54 -24.00 -2.47
CA ALA A 398 15.16 -23.87 -1.97
C ALA A 398 14.27 -23.02 -2.89
N GLY A 399 14.83 -22.38 -3.92
CA GLY A 399 14.14 -21.47 -4.82
C GLY A 399 13.77 -20.17 -4.13
N THR A 400 12.47 -19.89 -4.02
CA THR A 400 11.99 -18.74 -3.25
C THR A 400 10.74 -19.10 -2.46
N THR A 401 10.92 -19.19 -1.14
CA THR A 401 9.82 -19.39 -0.20
C THR A 401 8.91 -18.17 -0.16
N GLY A 402 9.43 -16.98 -0.49
CA GLY A 402 8.68 -15.74 -0.61
C GLY A 402 8.06 -15.46 -1.98
N ALA A 403 8.19 -16.36 -2.96
CA ALA A 403 7.76 -16.13 -4.35
C ALA A 403 8.29 -14.81 -4.95
N ALA A 404 9.53 -14.42 -4.62
CA ALA A 404 10.18 -13.15 -4.93
C ALA A 404 9.56 -11.90 -4.27
N GLY A 405 8.99 -12.05 -3.06
CA GLY A 405 8.46 -10.95 -2.27
C GLY A 405 7.24 -10.26 -2.90
N ILE A 406 6.97 -9.01 -2.50
CA ILE A 406 5.88 -8.21 -3.08
C ILE A 406 6.11 -7.97 -4.58
N ARG A 407 7.38 -7.96 -5.02
CA ARG A 407 7.78 -7.81 -6.42
C ARG A 407 7.27 -8.98 -7.28
N GLY A 408 7.22 -10.19 -6.72
CA GLY A 408 6.67 -11.39 -7.36
C GLY A 408 5.20 -11.26 -7.74
N LEU A 409 4.39 -10.59 -6.90
CA LEU A 409 2.96 -10.35 -7.18
C LEU A 409 2.76 -9.47 -8.43
N GLN A 410 3.70 -8.59 -8.73
CA GLN A 410 3.66 -7.69 -9.89
C GLN A 410 4.24 -8.34 -11.17
N SER A 411 4.91 -9.48 -11.06
CA SER A 411 5.54 -10.15 -12.19
C SER A 411 4.50 -10.66 -13.20
N LYS A 412 4.84 -10.62 -14.49
CA LYS A 412 4.00 -11.21 -15.55
C LYS A 412 4.02 -12.73 -15.53
N LYS A 413 5.16 -13.34 -15.17
CA LYS A 413 5.32 -14.78 -15.02
C LYS A 413 5.12 -15.12 -13.54
N GLU A 414 4.26 -16.10 -13.29
CA GLU A 414 4.05 -16.62 -11.95
C GLU A 414 5.33 -17.26 -11.40
N ILE A 415 5.73 -16.84 -10.20
CA ILE A 415 6.82 -17.43 -9.44
C ILE A 415 6.15 -18.22 -8.30
N PRO A 416 6.35 -19.55 -8.23
CA PRO A 416 5.75 -20.34 -7.17
C PRO A 416 6.44 -20.08 -5.83
N TYR A 417 5.70 -20.26 -4.74
CA TYR A 417 6.27 -20.44 -3.41
C TYR A 417 6.91 -21.83 -3.36
N THR A 418 8.15 -21.93 -2.87
CA THR A 418 8.87 -23.20 -2.82
C THR A 418 9.55 -23.46 -1.48
N VAL A 419 9.54 -24.73 -1.05
CA VAL A 419 10.33 -25.24 0.08
C VAL A 419 10.83 -26.64 -0.26
N ALA A 420 11.93 -27.05 0.36
CA ALA A 420 12.45 -28.41 0.29
C ALA A 420 12.39 -29.05 1.68
N LEU A 421 11.78 -30.22 1.80
CA LEU A 421 11.73 -31.00 3.03
C LEU A 421 12.69 -32.19 2.91
N LEU A 422 13.78 -32.15 3.67
CA LEU A 422 14.83 -33.14 3.67
C LEU A 422 14.56 -34.19 4.75
N HIS A 423 14.73 -35.46 4.40
CA HIS A 423 14.57 -36.59 5.30
C HIS A 423 15.94 -37.22 5.54
N PHE A 424 16.47 -37.08 6.74
CA PHE A 424 17.73 -37.70 7.15
C PHE A 424 17.48 -38.99 7.92
N SER A 425 18.36 -39.96 7.73
CA SER A 425 18.34 -41.21 8.50
C SER A 425 18.52 -40.93 9.99
N ASN A 426 18.03 -41.86 10.82
CA ASN A 426 18.27 -41.79 12.25
C ASN A 426 19.79 -41.85 12.54
N PRO A 427 20.33 -41.12 13.54
CA PRO A 427 21.77 -41.09 13.78
C PRO A 427 22.28 -42.45 14.28
N GLN A 428 22.85 -43.31 13.41
CA GLN A 428 23.90 -44.31 13.71
C GLN A 428 24.23 -45.23 12.51
N PRO A 429 25.51 -45.44 12.13
CA PRO A 429 26.73 -44.74 12.58
C PRO A 429 27.01 -43.43 11.83
N GLU A 430 26.37 -43.19 10.70
CA GLU A 430 26.50 -41.97 9.87
C GLU A 430 25.11 -41.43 9.54
N VAL A 431 24.96 -40.11 9.49
CA VAL A 431 23.71 -39.47 9.09
C VAL A 431 23.71 -39.34 7.57
N ALA A 432 22.68 -39.87 6.92
CA ALA A 432 22.55 -39.84 5.47
C ALA A 432 21.24 -39.18 5.06
N LEU A 433 21.27 -38.35 4.03
CA LEU A 433 20.05 -37.84 3.39
C LEU A 433 19.39 -38.99 2.60
N GLU A 434 18.16 -39.35 2.94
CA GLU A 434 17.44 -40.47 2.30
C GLU A 434 16.51 -39.98 1.19
N ALA A 435 15.87 -38.82 1.38
CA ALA A 435 14.95 -38.25 0.41
C ALA A 435 14.81 -36.73 0.56
N VAL A 436 14.36 -36.09 -0.52
CA VAL A 436 13.96 -34.68 -0.53
C VAL A 436 12.55 -34.58 -1.12
N ASP A 437 11.62 -34.04 -0.35
CA ASP A 437 10.29 -33.66 -0.82
C ASP A 437 10.30 -32.22 -1.31
N ILE A 438 9.92 -32.04 -2.56
CA ILE A 438 9.85 -30.77 -3.27
C ILE A 438 8.42 -30.29 -3.20
N ILE A 439 8.20 -29.10 -2.62
CA ILE A 439 6.86 -28.54 -2.46
C ILE A 439 6.80 -27.19 -3.17
N LYS A 440 5.90 -27.07 -4.13
CA LYS A 440 5.66 -25.83 -4.88
C LYS A 440 4.19 -25.45 -4.84
N ILE A 441 3.89 -24.18 -4.58
CA ILE A 441 2.53 -23.65 -4.55
C ILE A 441 2.42 -22.47 -5.50
N TYR A 442 1.42 -22.53 -6.37
CA TYR A 442 1.10 -21.48 -7.33
C TYR A 442 0.00 -20.58 -6.76
N SER A 443 0.17 -19.27 -6.90
CA SER A 443 -0.72 -18.23 -6.36
C SER A 443 -1.87 -17.89 -7.31
N ARG A 444 -1.61 -17.89 -8.61
CA ARG A 444 -2.54 -17.51 -9.69
C ARG A 444 -3.20 -18.72 -10.35
N THR A 445 -2.53 -19.87 -10.33
CA THR A 445 -3.11 -21.13 -10.78
C THR A 445 -3.40 -22.00 -9.56
N SER A 446 -4.65 -22.47 -9.40
CA SER A 446 -4.99 -23.43 -8.34
C SER A 446 -4.28 -24.75 -8.61
N GLY A 447 -3.08 -24.90 -8.05
CA GLY A 447 -2.23 -26.05 -8.26
C GLY A 447 -1.05 -26.05 -7.29
N PHE A 448 -0.67 -27.24 -6.87
CA PHE A 448 0.54 -27.48 -6.10
C PHE A 448 1.32 -28.63 -6.73
N ILE A 449 2.60 -28.70 -6.42
CA ILE A 449 3.46 -29.85 -6.75
C ILE A 449 4.01 -30.36 -5.44
N LEU A 450 3.84 -31.67 -5.22
CA LEU A 450 4.53 -32.42 -4.17
C LEU A 450 5.25 -33.59 -4.86
N GLU A 451 6.57 -33.56 -4.88
CA GLU A 451 7.41 -34.57 -5.52
C GLU A 451 8.46 -35.08 -4.54
N ARG A 452 8.54 -36.40 -4.34
CA ARG A 452 9.60 -37.03 -3.55
C ARG A 452 10.73 -37.51 -4.43
N LYS A 453 11.95 -37.06 -4.14
CA LYS A 453 13.19 -37.54 -4.77
C LYS A 453 14.01 -38.35 -3.76
N GLY A 454 14.09 -39.67 -3.97
CA GLY A 454 14.95 -40.54 -3.16
C GLY A 454 16.44 -40.33 -3.49
N ILE A 455 17.28 -40.32 -2.46
CA ILE A 455 18.74 -40.17 -2.55
C ILE A 455 19.34 -41.57 -2.35
N GLY A 456 19.53 -42.29 -3.46
CA GLY A 456 20.12 -43.64 -3.45
C GLY A 456 21.64 -43.62 -3.66
N PRO A 457 22.37 -44.69 -3.28
CA PRO A 457 23.77 -44.84 -3.62
C PRO A 457 23.93 -44.89 -5.15
N GLN A 458 24.82 -44.07 -5.70
CA GLN A 458 25.11 -44.07 -7.14
C GLN A 458 25.56 -45.47 -7.56
N GLN A 459 24.83 -46.11 -8.48
CA GLN A 459 25.41 -47.18 -9.26
C GLN A 459 26.52 -46.56 -10.11
N GLU A 460 27.77 -46.89 -9.80
CA GLU A 460 28.88 -46.74 -10.75
C GLU A 460 28.38 -47.30 -12.09
N GLN A 461 28.25 -46.43 -13.08
CA GLN A 461 28.17 -46.87 -14.46
C GLN A 461 29.51 -47.55 -14.75
N THR A 462 29.55 -48.86 -14.55
CA THR A 462 30.56 -49.71 -15.16
C THR A 462 30.40 -49.53 -16.66
N SER A 463 31.22 -48.67 -17.23
CA SER A 463 31.52 -48.67 -18.65
C SER A 463 32.08 -50.04 -18.98
N SER A 464 31.21 -50.92 -19.47
CA SER A 464 31.61 -52.14 -20.16
C SER A 464 32.38 -51.73 -21.43
N GLU A 465 33.60 -52.26 -21.53
CA GLU A 465 34.56 -52.12 -22.63
C GLU A 465 33.99 -52.30 -24.04
#